data_AF-A0A5B8UZX2-F1
#
_entry.id   AF-A0A5B8UZX2-F1
#
_cell.length_a   1.000
_cell.length_b   1.000
_cell.length_c   1.000
_cell.angle_alpha   90.00
_cell.angle_beta   90.00
_cell.angle_gamma   90.00
#
_symmetry.space_group_name_H-M   'P 1'
#
loop_
_entity.id
_entity.type
_entity.pdbx_description
1 polymer ?
#
loop_
_entity_poly.entity_id
_entity_poly.type
_entity_poly.pdbx_seq_one_letter_code
_entity_poly.pdbx_strand_id
1 'polypeptide(L)'
;MLRIEVSPGSLSELDFTKLVQFDIPKPAAGVAQEINNNAILIFEDEQEAIDYAHLVDGYAESLEDHNSTEYLAANDIIKAIGDDEFVQAYIQS
;
A
#
# COMPACT_ATOMS: atom_id res chain seq x y z
N MET A 1 -10.92 -2.11 -12.11
CA MET A 1 -10.17 -1.00 -11.49
C MET A 1 -10.54 -0.91 -10.03
N LEU A 2 -9.63 -1.37 -9.19
CA LEU A 2 -9.70 -1.40 -7.75
C LEU A 2 -8.96 -0.18 -7.18
N ARG A 3 -9.47 0.41 -6.11
CA ARG A 3 -8.89 1.58 -5.45
C ARG A 3 -8.85 1.31 -3.95
N ILE A 4 -7.64 1.25 -3.40
CA ILE A 4 -7.43 0.95 -1.99
C ILE A 4 -6.87 2.20 -1.32
N GLU A 5 -7.58 2.69 -0.32
CA GLU A 5 -7.13 3.79 0.53
C GLU A 5 -6.21 3.25 1.62
N VAL A 6 -5.00 3.83 1.73
CA VAL A 6 -4.15 3.56 2.89
C VAL A 6 -4.50 4.58 3.96
N SER A 7 -5.20 4.12 5.01
CA SER A 7 -5.68 5.00 6.08
C SER A 7 -4.52 5.64 6.85
N PRO A 8 -4.51 6.97 7.05
CA PRO A 8 -3.45 7.67 7.79
C PRO A 8 -3.50 7.46 9.32
N GLY A 9 -4.39 6.61 9.83
CA GLY A 9 -4.55 6.34 11.27
C GLY A 9 -3.55 5.34 11.85
N SER A 10 -2.54 4.95 11.07
CA SER A 10 -1.51 3.98 11.44
C SER A 10 -0.25 4.64 12.02
N LEU A 11 0.69 3.83 12.51
CA LEU A 11 1.94 4.31 13.13
C LEU A 11 2.86 5.07 12.15
N SER A 12 2.76 4.81 10.85
CA SER A 12 3.54 5.55 9.84
C SER A 12 2.95 6.92 9.51
N GLU A 13 1.67 7.15 9.85
CA GLU A 13 0.86 8.28 9.39
C GLU A 13 1.04 8.49 7.87
N LEU A 14 1.02 7.39 7.10
CA LEU A 14 1.26 7.42 5.66
C LEU A 14 0.22 8.29 4.96
N ASP A 15 0.70 9.30 4.25
CA ASP A 15 -0.08 10.16 3.37
C ASP A 15 0.52 10.14 1.96
N PHE A 16 -0.15 10.77 1.00
CA PHE A 16 0.32 10.81 -0.38
C PHE A 16 1.72 11.44 -0.52
N THR A 17 2.04 12.44 0.30
CA THR A 17 3.34 13.12 0.23
C THR A 17 4.47 12.20 0.69
N LYS A 18 4.28 11.49 1.80
CA LYS A 18 5.22 10.48 2.31
C LYS A 18 5.38 9.32 1.33
N LEU A 19 4.29 8.82 0.76
CA LEU A 19 4.34 7.74 -0.24
C LEU A 19 5.18 8.12 -1.47
N VAL A 20 5.17 9.40 -1.87
CA VAL A 20 5.99 9.90 -2.98
C VAL A 20 7.45 10.16 -2.58
N GLN A 21 7.73 10.38 -1.29
CA GLN A 21 9.08 10.59 -0.77
C GLN A 21 9.82 9.29 -0.48
N PHE A 22 9.10 8.24 -0.12
CA PHE A 22 9.66 6.90 0.10
C PHE A 22 10.02 6.22 -1.22
N ASP A 23 10.99 5.31 -1.14
CA ASP A 23 11.43 4.46 -2.27
C ASP A 23 10.56 3.20 -2.41
N ILE A 24 9.38 3.18 -1.77
CA ILE A 24 8.40 2.12 -1.88
C ILE A 24 8.02 1.94 -3.36
N PRO A 25 8.05 0.71 -3.90
CA PRO A 25 7.62 0.43 -5.26
C PRO A 25 6.21 0.98 -5.52
N LYS A 26 5.96 1.48 -6.74
CA LYS A 26 4.63 1.98 -7.10
C LYS A 26 3.82 0.90 -7.80
N PRO A 27 2.51 0.82 -7.56
CA PRO A 27 1.62 -0.06 -8.33
C PRO A 27 1.63 0.35 -9.81
N ALA A 28 1.38 -0.59 -10.72
CA ALA A 28 1.54 -0.34 -12.16
C ALA A 28 0.47 0.64 -12.67
N ALA A 29 -0.77 0.53 -12.17
CA ALA A 29 -1.84 1.49 -12.46
C ALA A 29 -1.69 2.84 -11.71
N GLY A 30 -0.71 2.94 -10.79
CA GLY A 30 -0.28 4.21 -10.19
C GLY A 30 -0.98 4.58 -8.87
N VAL A 31 -0.75 5.81 -8.44
CA VAL A 31 -1.22 6.33 -7.15
C VAL A 31 -1.94 7.66 -7.34
N ALA A 32 -2.95 7.92 -6.52
CA ALA A 32 -3.69 9.17 -6.51
C ALA A 32 -3.78 9.76 -5.10
N GLN A 33 -4.00 11.07 -5.06
CA GLN A 33 -4.21 11.85 -3.85
C GLN A 33 -5.70 12.15 -3.68
N GLU A 34 -6.24 11.93 -2.49
CA GLU A 34 -7.56 12.42 -2.08
C GLU A 34 -7.49 13.85 -1.51
N ILE A 35 -8.64 14.51 -1.35
CA ILE A 35 -8.73 15.91 -0.85
C ILE A 35 -8.04 16.08 0.52
N ASN A 36 -8.04 15.05 1.36
CA ASN A 36 -7.43 15.07 2.70
C ASN A 36 -5.95 14.63 2.72
N ASN A 37 -5.29 14.56 1.56
CA ASN A 37 -3.92 14.04 1.41
C ASN A 37 -3.78 12.51 1.60
N ASN A 38 -4.89 11.77 1.67
CA ASN A 38 -4.84 10.31 1.78
C ASN A 38 -4.28 9.71 0.48
N ALA A 39 -3.47 8.68 0.64
CA ALA A 39 -2.90 7.94 -0.47
C ALA A 39 -3.89 6.88 -0.97
N ILE A 40 -4.21 6.94 -2.26
CA ILE A 40 -5.01 5.92 -2.95
C ILE A 40 -4.08 5.13 -3.87
N LEU A 41 -4.02 3.82 -3.64
CA LEU A 41 -3.38 2.86 -4.53
C LEU A 41 -4.39 2.43 -5.59
N ILE A 42 -3.98 2.45 -6.86
CA ILE A 42 -4.83 2.09 -7.99
C ILE A 42 -4.31 0.79 -8.58
N PHE A 43 -5.24 -0.12 -8.86
CA PHE A 43 -4.97 -1.43 -9.47
C PHE A 43 -6.02 -1.71 -10.56
N GLU A 44 -5.65 -2.47 -11.59
CA GLU A 44 -6.56 -2.96 -12.62
C GLU A 44 -7.56 -3.96 -12.04
N ASP A 45 -7.08 -4.88 -11.19
CA ASP A 45 -7.84 -5.94 -10.54
C ASP A 45 -7.25 -6.33 -9.16
N GLU A 46 -7.90 -7.29 -8.50
CA GLU A 46 -7.50 -7.82 -7.19
C GLU A 46 -6.17 -8.57 -7.27
N GLN A 47 -5.85 -9.20 -8.41
CA GLN A 47 -4.59 -9.93 -8.59
C GLN A 47 -3.40 -8.97 -8.61
N GLU A 48 -3.52 -7.84 -9.30
CA GLU A 48 -2.47 -6.81 -9.29
C GLU A 48 -2.24 -6.26 -7.86
N ALA A 49 -3.30 -6.09 -7.08
CA ALA A 49 -3.17 -5.66 -5.68
C ALA A 49 -2.40 -6.69 -4.83
N ILE A 50 -2.68 -7.99 -5.01
CA ILE A 50 -1.97 -9.08 -4.31
C ILE A 50 -0.49 -9.13 -4.74
N ASP A 51 -0.23 -9.07 -6.05
CA ASP A 51 1.14 -9.08 -6.59
C ASP A 51 1.94 -7.88 -6.08
N TYR A 52 1.30 -6.71 -6.00
CA TYR A 52 1.89 -5.52 -5.43
C TYR A 52 2.17 -5.66 -3.92
N ALA A 53 1.26 -6.25 -3.14
CA ALA A 53 1.52 -6.51 -1.72
C ALA A 53 2.77 -7.39 -1.52
N HIS A 54 2.96 -8.43 -2.35
CA HIS A 54 4.18 -9.25 -2.33
C HIS A 54 5.44 -8.48 -2.70
N LEU A 55 5.34 -7.56 -3.66
CA LEU A 55 6.46 -6.68 -4.03
C LEU A 55 6.84 -5.73 -2.88
N VAL A 56 5.85 -5.16 -2.21
CA VAL A 56 6.04 -4.25 -1.06
C VAL A 56 6.61 -5.01 0.14
N ASP A 57 6.17 -6.26 0.37
CA ASP A 57 6.72 -7.14 1.42
C ASP A 57 8.20 -7.44 1.19
N GLY A 58 8.57 -7.82 -0.04
CA GLY A 58 9.98 -8.02 -0.42
C GLY A 58 10.81 -6.74 -0.30
N TYR A 59 10.23 -5.58 -0.56
CA TYR A 59 10.87 -4.28 -0.33
C TYR A 59 11.05 -4.01 1.17
N ALA A 60 10.02 -4.23 2.00
CA ALA A 60 10.09 -4.04 3.44
C ALA A 60 11.18 -4.89 4.09
N GLU A 61 11.30 -6.16 3.68
CA GLU A 61 12.38 -7.07 4.11
C GLU A 61 13.78 -6.64 3.65
N SER A 62 13.88 -5.75 2.66
CA SER A 62 15.16 -5.19 2.21
C SER A 62 15.63 -3.98 3.03
N LEU A 63 14.76 -3.40 3.86
CA LEU A 63 15.08 -2.24 4.70
C LEU A 63 15.89 -2.68 5.93
N GLU A 64 16.99 -1.99 6.22
CA GLU A 64 17.84 -2.33 7.37
C GLU A 64 17.17 -2.02 8.73
N ASP A 65 16.28 -1.02 8.78
CA ASP A 65 15.58 -0.58 10.00
C ASP A 65 14.08 -0.90 9.94
N HIS A 66 13.70 -1.97 10.64
CA HIS A 66 12.31 -2.44 10.76
C HIS A 66 11.46 -1.60 11.73
N ASN A 67 11.97 -0.47 12.22
CA ASN A 67 11.18 0.53 12.95
C ASN A 67 11.15 1.88 12.23
N SER A 68 11.76 1.98 11.05
CA SER A 68 11.71 3.19 10.24
C SER A 68 10.28 3.49 9.80
N THR A 69 9.97 4.77 9.58
CA THR A 69 8.66 5.19 9.07
C THR A 69 8.35 4.57 7.70
N GLU A 70 9.37 4.32 6.89
CA GLU A 70 9.26 3.68 5.58
C GLU A 70 8.88 2.20 5.68
N TYR A 71 9.50 1.46 6.61
CA TYR A 71 9.09 0.08 6.92
C TYR A 71 7.66 0.01 7.44
N LEU A 72 7.30 0.91 8.35
CA LEU A 72 5.93 1.00 8.86
C LEU A 72 4.92 1.35 7.74
N ALA A 73 5.30 2.24 6.83
CA ALA A 73 4.47 2.61 5.68
C ALA A 73 4.27 1.42 4.71
N ALA A 74 5.32 0.63 4.44
CA ALA A 74 5.22 -0.58 3.64
C ALA A 74 4.25 -1.59 4.28
N ASN A 75 4.34 -1.79 5.60
CA ASN A 75 3.41 -2.64 6.33
C ASN A 75 1.96 -2.13 6.29
N ASP A 76 1.75 -0.82 6.37
CA ASP A 76 0.41 -0.23 6.29
C ASP A 76 -0.20 -0.43 4.91
N ILE A 77 0.60 -0.38 3.84
CA ILE A 77 0.18 -0.71 2.47
C ILE A 77 -0.24 -2.18 2.38
N ILE A 78 0.62 -3.10 2.84
CA ILE A 78 0.34 -4.55 2.81
C ILE A 78 -0.93 -4.84 3.58
N LYS A 79 -1.09 -4.23 4.76
CA LYS A 79 -2.29 -4.36 5.58
C LYS A 79 -3.52 -3.79 4.90
N ALA A 80 -3.45 -2.60 4.30
CA ALA A 80 -4.59 -2.00 3.60
C ALA A 80 -5.08 -2.89 2.45
N ILE A 81 -4.16 -3.53 1.72
CA ILE A 81 -4.50 -4.49 0.67
C ILE A 81 -5.09 -5.77 1.25
N GLY A 82 -4.48 -6.29 2.32
CA GLY A 82 -4.96 -7.49 3.01
C GLY A 82 -6.33 -7.30 3.67
N ASP A 83 -6.68 -6.09 4.12
CA ASP A 83 -7.96 -5.79 4.76
C ASP A 83 -9.05 -5.40 3.73
N ASP A 84 -8.72 -5.23 2.45
CA ASP A 84 -9.67 -4.87 1.40
C ASP A 84 -10.69 -6.00 1.12
N GLU A 85 -11.97 -5.64 1.03
CA GLU A 85 -13.07 -6.60 0.91
C GLU A 85 -13.08 -7.35 -0.44
N PHE A 86 -12.65 -6.70 -1.53
CA PHE A 86 -12.61 -7.30 -2.87
C PHE A 86 -11.43 -8.26 -2.97
N VAL A 87 -10.26 -7.84 -2.45
CA VAL A 87 -9.07 -8.71 -2.36
C VAL A 87 -9.37 -9.94 -1.51
N GLN A 88 -9.99 -9.77 -0.33
CA GLN A 88 -10.39 -10.88 0.53
C GLN A 88 -11.38 -11.83 -0.15
N ALA A 89 -12.39 -11.29 -0.85
CA ALA A 89 -13.34 -12.09 -1.60
C ALA A 89 -12.68 -12.89 -2.72
N TYR A 90 -11.70 -12.31 -3.42
CA TYR A 90 -10.93 -12.97 -4.47
C TYR A 90 -10.06 -14.12 -3.92
N ILE A 91 -9.36 -13.90 -2.80
CA ILE A 91 -8.53 -14.93 -2.15
C ILE A 91 -9.35 -16.13 -1.68
N GLN A 92 -10.61 -15.92 -1.29
CA GLN A 92 -11.51 -16.97 -0.79
C GLN A 92 -12.31 -17.69 -1.89
N SER A 93 -12.17 -17.27 -3.15
CA SER A 93 -12.86 -17.85 -4.32
C SER A 93 -12.12 -19.05 -4.92
#